data_AF-A0A425WKN7-F1
#
_entry.id   AF-A0A425WKN7-F1
#
_cell.length_a   1.000
_cell.length_b   1.000
_cell.length_c   1.000
_cell.angle_alpha   90.00
_cell.angle_beta   90.00
_cell.angle_gamma   90.00
#
_symmetry.space_group_name_H-M   'P 1'
#
loop_
_entity.id
_entity.type
_entity.pdbx_description
1 polymer ?
#
loop_
_entity_poly.entity_id
_entity_poly.type
_entity_poly.pdbx_seq_one_letter_code
_entity_poly.pdbx_strand_id
1 'polypeptide(L)'
;MILVLIALYIFLPIPASFAILALSFLMRGRKTYWLLLWAVLTFSLLVLVYIPSVADDAYRYFQILGQLRSISNWQEFSMLSQNNGLIGYQSSSIGFIALEMLVSKTAYFNLLPYINTVICLFSLFFPFVDLKERCKISGSTALFLSLPLPLLYNFLNTASTMRWSLACSLFGLIVYEYFEKVQNRRYVWMFLIPMIFHPGIILASILAIYVACIKKISISKILFPMLLLAIYLRFVTDSNSSLGSGNPIFQIMNMTNTYSSDFMQHSANGLLFIFLERLLTILVLIMALIVFSQLSREYRLSQFGRMLLFMSLVQFALIFTSMIFNRYILVTTFLALIYVARYISKIRLNIRYLIFSMCIVTICIGIVICYANVKRMVFISPFFQLCISNLFHFFTNIPVY
;
A
#
# COMPACT_ATOMS: atom_id res chain seq x y z
N MET A 1 26.72 -20.46 -9.76
CA MET A 1 25.63 -19.82 -8.98
C MET A 1 24.83 -18.81 -9.80
N ILE A 2 25.45 -17.79 -10.42
CA ILE A 2 24.73 -16.78 -11.25
C ILE A 2 24.00 -17.44 -12.43
N LEU A 3 24.66 -18.33 -13.18
CA LEU A 3 24.05 -19.07 -14.29
C LEU A 3 22.84 -19.92 -13.85
N VAL A 4 22.89 -20.51 -12.65
CA VAL A 4 21.79 -21.30 -12.08
C VAL A 4 20.61 -20.41 -11.71
N LEU A 5 20.86 -19.22 -11.15
CA LEU A 5 19.80 -18.24 -10.86
C LEU A 5 19.16 -17.70 -12.15
N ILE A 6 19.96 -17.45 -13.19
CA ILE A 6 19.46 -17.02 -14.50
C ILE A 6 18.61 -18.13 -15.14
N ALA A 7 19.07 -19.39 -15.10
CA ALA A 7 18.29 -20.52 -15.61
C ALA A 7 16.98 -20.70 -14.84
N LEU A 8 17.01 -20.71 -13.51
CA LEU A 8 15.80 -20.78 -12.68
C LEU A 8 14.86 -19.61 -12.96
N TYR A 9 15.39 -18.40 -13.20
CA TYR A 9 14.59 -17.24 -13.55
C TYR A 9 13.90 -17.37 -14.92
N ILE A 10 14.60 -17.90 -15.93
CA ILE A 10 14.03 -18.08 -17.26
C ILE A 10 12.96 -19.18 -17.25
N PHE A 11 13.22 -20.31 -16.59
CA PHE A 11 12.34 -21.48 -16.64
C PHE A 11 11.25 -21.49 -15.57
N LEU A 12 11.51 -20.95 -14.38
CA LEU A 12 10.60 -20.94 -13.23
C LEU A 12 10.62 -19.55 -12.52
N PRO A 13 10.27 -18.46 -13.23
CA PRO A 13 10.36 -17.09 -12.72
C PRO A 13 9.66 -16.91 -11.38
N ILE A 14 8.44 -17.43 -11.19
CA ILE A 14 7.67 -17.21 -9.96
C ILE A 14 8.32 -17.89 -8.74
N PRO A 15 8.64 -19.20 -8.73
CA PRO A 15 9.42 -19.84 -7.67
C PRO A 15 10.78 -19.17 -7.44
N ALA A 16 11.49 -18.82 -8.51
CA ALA A 16 12.77 -18.13 -8.42
C ALA A 16 12.63 -16.78 -7.70
N SER A 17 11.53 -16.04 -7.92
CA SER A 17 11.28 -14.77 -7.27
C SER A 17 11.20 -14.88 -5.74
N PHE A 18 10.61 -15.95 -5.19
CA PHE A 18 10.56 -16.18 -3.75
C PHE A 18 11.95 -16.45 -3.16
N ALA A 19 12.77 -17.23 -3.86
CA ALA A 19 14.15 -17.49 -3.46
C ALA A 19 15.01 -16.21 -3.52
N ILE A 20 14.89 -15.43 -4.59
CA ILE A 20 15.58 -14.14 -4.77
C ILE A 20 15.14 -13.14 -3.70
N LEU A 21 13.84 -13.10 -3.37
CA LEU A 21 13.31 -12.27 -2.29
C LEU A 21 13.95 -12.68 -0.95
N ALA A 22 13.98 -13.95 -0.61
CA ALA A 22 14.64 -14.44 0.61
C ALA A 22 16.13 -14.05 0.62
N LEU A 23 16.84 -14.19 -0.51
CA LEU A 23 18.24 -13.77 -0.63
C LEU A 23 18.43 -12.26 -0.42
N SER A 24 17.50 -11.41 -0.83
CA SER A 24 17.56 -9.96 -0.57
C SER A 24 17.59 -9.64 0.93
N PHE A 25 16.93 -10.47 1.75
CA PHE A 25 16.91 -10.35 3.20
C PHE A 25 18.08 -11.07 3.89
N LEU A 26 18.54 -12.20 3.38
CA LEU A 26 19.58 -13.01 4.02
C LEU A 26 21.01 -12.56 3.65
N MET A 27 21.20 -11.98 2.47
CA MET A 27 22.50 -11.44 2.04
C MET A 27 22.70 -10.00 2.53
N ARG A 28 23.93 -9.47 2.35
CA ARG A 28 24.29 -8.08 2.64
C ARG A 28 24.99 -7.39 1.45
N GLY A 29 25.00 -6.07 1.48
CA GLY A 29 25.67 -5.20 0.51
C GLY A 29 24.72 -4.67 -0.57
N ARG A 30 25.23 -3.77 -1.43
CA ARG A 30 24.43 -3.07 -2.45
C ARG A 30 23.57 -3.98 -3.35
N LYS A 31 24.01 -5.22 -3.54
CA LYS A 31 23.27 -6.24 -4.32
C LYS A 31 21.89 -6.56 -3.76
N THR A 32 21.61 -6.33 -2.48
CA THR A 32 20.32 -6.69 -1.87
C THR A 32 19.17 -5.83 -2.38
N TYR A 33 19.41 -4.57 -2.70
CA TYR A 33 18.43 -3.71 -3.37
C TYR A 33 18.14 -4.17 -4.80
N TRP A 34 19.16 -4.62 -5.53
CA TRP A 34 19.00 -5.19 -6.87
C TRP A 34 18.26 -6.54 -6.84
N LEU A 35 18.57 -7.40 -5.87
CA LEU A 35 17.84 -8.64 -5.65
C LEU A 35 16.39 -8.36 -5.29
N LEU A 36 16.11 -7.36 -4.45
CA LEU A 36 14.74 -6.96 -4.14
C LEU A 36 14.00 -6.50 -5.40
N LEU A 37 14.59 -5.60 -6.18
CA LEU A 37 14.02 -5.12 -7.44
C LEU A 37 13.74 -6.28 -8.40
N TRP A 38 14.69 -7.20 -8.53
CA TRP A 38 14.53 -8.37 -9.39
C TRP A 38 13.41 -9.30 -8.90
N ALA A 39 13.33 -9.57 -7.59
CA ALA A 39 12.26 -10.37 -7.03
C ALA A 39 10.88 -9.78 -7.33
N VAL A 40 10.70 -8.47 -7.11
CA VAL A 40 9.38 -7.83 -7.33
C VAL A 40 9.01 -7.72 -8.81
N LEU A 41 9.97 -7.47 -9.70
CA LEU A 41 9.74 -7.48 -11.16
C LEU A 41 9.23 -8.86 -11.60
N THR A 42 9.88 -9.91 -11.12
CA THR A 42 9.58 -11.29 -11.52
C THR A 42 8.25 -11.77 -10.93
N PHE A 43 8.03 -11.53 -9.64
CA PHE A 43 6.81 -11.95 -8.97
C PHE A 43 5.58 -11.27 -9.56
N SER A 44 5.73 -10.01 -10.00
CA SER A 44 4.66 -9.24 -10.62
C SER A 44 4.25 -9.72 -12.02
N LEU A 45 5.01 -10.61 -12.67
CA LEU A 45 4.66 -11.15 -14.00
C LEU A 45 3.28 -11.84 -14.03
N LEU A 46 2.82 -12.40 -12.90
CA LEU A 46 1.47 -12.96 -12.77
C LEU A 46 0.37 -11.96 -13.14
N VAL A 47 0.60 -10.67 -12.92
CA VAL A 47 -0.36 -9.60 -13.21
C VAL A 47 -0.44 -9.29 -14.71
N LEU A 48 0.60 -9.59 -15.49
CA LEU A 48 0.58 -9.39 -16.95
C LEU A 48 -0.45 -10.27 -17.65
N VAL A 49 -0.83 -11.39 -17.02
CA VAL A 49 -1.73 -12.40 -17.57
C VAL A 49 -3.07 -12.49 -16.82
N TYR A 50 -3.35 -11.48 -16.00
CA TYR A 50 -4.63 -11.30 -15.31
C TYR A 50 -5.68 -10.72 -16.26
N ILE A 51 -6.89 -11.29 -16.25
CA ILE A 51 -8.03 -10.79 -17.02
C ILE A 51 -8.99 -10.14 -16.02
N PRO A 52 -9.17 -8.80 -16.06
CA PRO A 52 -10.04 -8.13 -15.10
C PRO A 52 -11.52 -8.49 -15.32
N SER A 53 -12.20 -8.88 -14.24
CA SER A 53 -13.65 -9.08 -14.25
C SER A 53 -14.39 -7.76 -14.22
N VAL A 54 -15.62 -7.70 -14.74
CA VAL A 54 -16.48 -6.50 -14.67
C VAL A 54 -16.73 -6.03 -13.22
N ALA A 55 -16.64 -6.95 -12.26
CA ALA A 55 -16.75 -6.63 -10.83
C ALA A 55 -15.50 -5.96 -10.25
N ASP A 56 -14.36 -6.01 -10.95
CA ASP A 56 -13.09 -5.45 -10.51
C ASP A 56 -12.96 -3.99 -10.98
N ASP A 57 -12.46 -3.12 -10.10
CA ASP A 57 -12.13 -1.73 -10.48
C ASP A 57 -11.02 -1.69 -11.56
N ALA A 58 -10.22 -2.76 -11.66
CA ALA A 58 -9.31 -3.04 -12.79
C ALA A 58 -9.99 -2.91 -14.17
N TYR A 59 -11.21 -3.43 -14.31
CA TYR A 59 -11.95 -3.40 -15.58
C TYR A 59 -12.29 -1.97 -15.99
N ARG A 60 -12.69 -1.12 -15.03
CA ARG A 60 -12.94 0.31 -15.26
C ARG A 60 -11.67 1.00 -15.78
N TYR A 61 -10.50 0.72 -15.21
CA TYR A 61 -9.24 1.29 -15.73
C TYR A 61 -8.96 0.86 -17.17
N PHE A 62 -9.24 -0.38 -17.55
CA PHE A 62 -9.02 -0.87 -18.91
C PHE A 62 -9.96 -0.19 -19.91
N GLN A 63 -11.22 0.05 -19.53
CA GLN A 63 -12.14 0.84 -20.35
C GLN A 63 -11.63 2.27 -20.57
N ILE A 64 -11.09 2.89 -19.52
CA ILE A 64 -10.54 4.24 -19.59
C ILE A 64 -9.28 4.28 -20.47
N LEU A 65 -8.38 3.31 -20.36
CA LEU A 65 -7.21 3.19 -21.24
C LEU A 65 -7.61 3.16 -22.72
N GLY A 66 -8.69 2.45 -23.07
CA GLY A 66 -9.26 2.44 -24.41
C GLY A 66 -9.69 3.84 -24.88
N GLN A 67 -10.33 4.61 -24.01
CA GLN A 67 -10.75 5.99 -24.32
C GLN A 67 -9.57 6.97 -24.40
N LEU A 68 -8.51 6.75 -23.62
CA LEU A 68 -7.31 7.60 -23.60
C LEU A 68 -6.38 7.38 -24.81
N ARG A 69 -6.61 6.36 -25.64
CA ARG A 69 -5.79 6.10 -26.83
C ARG A 69 -5.72 7.29 -27.78
N SER A 70 -6.86 7.91 -28.04
CA SER A 70 -7.00 9.06 -28.95
C SER A 70 -6.56 10.39 -28.34
N ILE A 71 -6.32 10.45 -27.02
CA ILE A 71 -6.00 11.67 -26.30
C ILE A 71 -4.51 11.94 -26.36
N SER A 72 -4.11 13.07 -26.95
CA SER A 72 -2.71 13.40 -27.24
C SER A 72 -2.07 14.30 -26.19
N ASN A 73 -2.87 15.05 -25.41
CA ASN A 73 -2.37 16.02 -24.45
C ASN A 73 -3.34 16.23 -23.26
N TRP A 74 -2.88 16.99 -22.26
CA TRP A 74 -3.64 17.30 -21.06
C TRP A 74 -4.88 18.17 -21.31
N GLN A 75 -4.88 18.99 -22.36
CA GLN A 75 -6.03 19.84 -22.70
C GLN A 75 -7.20 18.98 -23.20
N GLU A 76 -6.91 18.04 -24.10
CA GLU A 76 -7.87 17.04 -24.58
C GLU A 76 -8.37 16.15 -23.44
N PHE A 77 -7.49 15.72 -22.54
CA PHE A 77 -7.89 14.99 -21.35
C PHE A 77 -8.85 15.80 -20.47
N SER A 78 -8.53 17.08 -20.23
CA SER A 78 -9.37 17.97 -19.42
C SER A 78 -10.78 18.09 -20.02
N MET A 79 -10.88 18.35 -21.33
CA MET A 79 -12.17 18.41 -22.04
C MET A 79 -12.94 17.09 -21.95
N LEU A 80 -12.26 15.95 -22.11
CA LEU A 80 -12.88 14.63 -21.98
C LEU A 80 -13.39 14.39 -20.55
N SER A 81 -12.61 14.76 -19.53
CA SER A 81 -12.95 14.57 -18.12
C SER A 81 -14.18 15.36 -17.68
N GLN A 82 -14.43 16.51 -18.30
CA GLN A 82 -15.62 17.34 -18.03
C GLN A 82 -16.90 16.71 -18.60
N ASN A 83 -16.78 15.99 -19.72
CA ASN A 83 -17.92 15.41 -20.45
C ASN A 83 -18.17 13.93 -20.13
N ASN A 84 -17.22 13.25 -19.49
CA ASN A 84 -17.32 11.84 -19.15
C ASN A 84 -17.18 11.64 -17.63
N GLY A 85 -18.29 11.33 -16.95
CA GLY A 85 -18.32 11.18 -15.49
C GLY A 85 -17.38 10.11 -14.93
N LEU A 86 -17.10 9.03 -15.68
CA LEU A 86 -16.16 7.98 -15.25
C LEU A 86 -14.71 8.50 -15.22
N ILE A 87 -14.32 9.31 -16.20
CA ILE A 87 -13.00 9.94 -16.28
C ILE A 87 -12.93 11.13 -15.31
N GLY A 88 -14.00 11.93 -15.23
CA GLY A 88 -14.14 13.03 -14.29
C GLY A 88 -13.94 12.58 -12.84
N TYR A 89 -14.47 11.42 -12.45
CA TYR A 89 -14.28 10.85 -11.11
C TYR A 89 -12.81 10.64 -10.72
N GLN A 90 -11.94 10.29 -11.68
CA GLN A 90 -10.52 10.01 -11.40
C GLN A 90 -9.58 11.16 -11.76
N SER A 91 -10.09 12.23 -12.37
CA SER A 91 -9.35 13.43 -12.80
C SER A 91 -8.43 14.06 -11.73
N SER A 92 -8.77 13.87 -10.45
CA SER A 92 -7.98 14.33 -9.29
C SER A 92 -6.68 13.53 -9.06
N SER A 93 -6.54 12.35 -9.66
CA SER A 93 -5.40 11.43 -9.49
C SER A 93 -4.36 11.64 -10.60
N ILE A 94 -3.85 12.87 -10.73
CA ILE A 94 -3.05 13.34 -11.89
C ILE A 94 -1.87 12.42 -12.20
N GLY A 95 -1.15 11.93 -11.19
CA GLY A 95 0.02 11.06 -11.40
C GLY A 95 -0.37 9.67 -11.89
N PHE A 96 -1.53 9.16 -11.47
CA PHE A 96 -2.06 7.91 -12.00
C PHE A 96 -2.56 8.09 -13.43
N ILE A 97 -3.22 9.22 -13.74
CA ILE A 97 -3.65 9.53 -15.11
C ILE A 97 -2.46 9.66 -16.06
N ALA A 98 -1.38 10.29 -15.62
CA ALA A 98 -0.15 10.37 -16.41
C ALA A 98 0.35 8.95 -16.77
N LEU A 99 0.30 8.01 -15.83
CA LEU A 99 0.64 6.62 -16.07
C LEU A 99 -0.36 5.92 -17.01
N GLU A 100 -1.67 6.15 -16.85
CA GLU A 100 -2.71 5.64 -17.75
C GLU A 100 -2.51 6.16 -19.18
N MET A 101 -2.22 7.45 -19.36
CA MET A 101 -1.97 8.05 -20.67
C MET A 101 -0.71 7.48 -21.32
N LEU A 102 0.32 7.13 -20.56
CA LEU A 102 1.52 6.46 -21.09
C LEU A 102 1.20 5.03 -21.53
N VAL A 103 0.49 4.26 -20.71
CA VAL A 103 0.13 2.87 -21.02
C VAL A 103 -0.91 2.77 -22.14
N SER A 104 -1.82 3.75 -22.25
CA SER A 104 -2.85 3.77 -23.29
C SER A 104 -2.27 3.81 -24.70
N LYS A 105 -1.04 4.33 -24.87
CA LYS A 105 -0.31 4.33 -26.14
C LYS A 105 0.24 2.96 -26.54
N THR A 106 0.05 1.96 -25.70
CA THR A 106 0.43 0.57 -25.97
C THR A 106 -0.81 -0.30 -26.21
N ALA A 107 -0.59 -1.47 -26.80
CA ALA A 107 -1.63 -2.49 -26.95
C ALA A 107 -1.80 -3.36 -25.68
N TYR A 108 -0.91 -3.18 -24.69
CA TYR A 108 -0.77 -4.05 -23.52
C TYR A 108 -1.25 -3.36 -22.24
N PHE A 109 -2.56 -3.27 -22.05
CA PHE A 109 -3.15 -2.57 -20.90
C PHE A 109 -2.74 -3.15 -19.54
N ASN A 110 -2.42 -4.44 -19.48
CA ASN A 110 -1.87 -5.09 -18.29
C ASN A 110 -0.52 -4.53 -17.81
N LEU A 111 0.18 -3.71 -18.60
CA LEU A 111 1.37 -2.99 -18.15
C LEU A 111 1.04 -2.03 -16.99
N LEU A 112 -0.17 -1.45 -16.96
CA LEU A 112 -0.60 -0.56 -15.89
C LEU A 112 -0.62 -1.26 -14.51
N PRO A 113 -1.40 -2.35 -14.31
CA PRO A 113 -1.36 -3.07 -13.04
C PRO A 113 -0.01 -3.71 -12.75
N TYR A 114 0.75 -4.14 -13.76
CA TYR A 114 2.11 -4.65 -13.57
C TYR A 114 3.04 -3.60 -12.95
N ILE A 115 3.12 -2.40 -13.54
CA ILE A 115 3.93 -1.29 -13.00
C ILE A 115 3.47 -0.95 -11.57
N ASN A 116 2.16 -0.92 -11.36
CA ASN A 116 1.58 -0.62 -10.04
C ASN A 116 2.03 -1.64 -8.99
N THR A 117 1.89 -2.94 -9.27
CA THR A 117 2.29 -4.02 -8.35
C THR A 117 3.79 -3.99 -8.06
N VAL A 118 4.64 -3.73 -9.07
CA VAL A 118 6.09 -3.59 -8.88
C VAL A 118 6.42 -2.47 -7.90
N ILE A 119 5.87 -1.27 -8.12
CA ILE A 119 6.14 -0.11 -7.25
C ILE A 119 5.61 -0.37 -5.83
N CYS A 120 4.41 -0.94 -5.71
CA CYS A 120 3.82 -1.27 -4.41
C CYS A 120 4.72 -2.25 -3.65
N LEU A 121 5.03 -3.41 -4.22
CA LEU A 121 5.81 -4.44 -3.54
C LEU A 121 7.23 -3.95 -3.20
N PHE A 122 7.89 -3.23 -4.11
CA PHE A 122 9.18 -2.63 -3.80
C PHE A 122 9.09 -1.71 -2.58
N SER A 123 8.10 -0.81 -2.58
CA SER A 123 7.89 0.15 -1.50
C SER A 123 7.61 -0.52 -0.16
N LEU A 124 6.87 -1.64 -0.15
CA LEU A 124 6.55 -2.40 1.06
C LEU A 124 7.79 -3.08 1.67
N PHE A 125 8.63 -3.71 0.85
CA PHE A 125 9.78 -4.47 1.33
C PHE A 125 11.02 -3.61 1.62
N PHE A 126 11.20 -2.52 0.87
CA PHE A 126 12.40 -1.70 0.91
C PHE A 126 12.79 -1.24 2.33
N PRO A 127 11.88 -0.73 3.19
CA PRO A 127 12.22 -0.32 4.56
C PRO A 127 12.87 -1.43 5.39
N PHE A 128 12.43 -2.68 5.22
CA PHE A 128 12.94 -3.81 6.00
C PHE A 128 14.31 -4.26 5.51
N VAL A 129 14.53 -4.29 4.18
CA VAL A 129 15.85 -4.57 3.58
C VAL A 129 16.87 -3.52 4.01
N ASP A 130 16.48 -2.24 3.97
CA ASP A 130 17.34 -1.13 4.35
C ASP A 130 17.66 -1.09 5.86
N LEU A 131 16.68 -1.35 6.73
CA LEU A 131 16.92 -1.51 8.18
C LEU A 131 17.92 -2.64 8.47
N LYS A 132 17.84 -3.74 7.71
CA LYS A 132 18.79 -4.85 7.80
C LYS A 132 20.18 -4.46 7.30
N GLU A 133 20.31 -3.79 6.16
CA GLU A 133 21.62 -3.31 5.65
C GLU A 133 22.30 -2.39 6.65
N ARG A 134 21.53 -1.53 7.33
CA ARG A 134 22.02 -0.65 8.40
C ARG A 134 22.20 -1.34 9.75
N CYS A 135 22.19 -2.68 9.77
CA CYS A 135 22.41 -3.54 10.94
C CYS A 135 21.46 -3.26 12.13
N LYS A 136 20.26 -2.71 11.87
CA LYS A 136 19.26 -2.46 12.92
C LYS A 136 18.52 -3.73 13.34
N ILE A 137 18.37 -4.66 12.39
CA ILE A 137 17.73 -5.97 12.55
C ILE A 137 18.45 -7.07 11.76
N SER A 138 18.23 -8.33 12.12
CA SER A 138 18.71 -9.47 11.33
C SER A 138 17.91 -9.64 10.03
N GLY A 139 18.49 -10.34 9.06
CA GLY A 139 17.82 -10.68 7.79
C GLY A 139 16.52 -11.47 7.99
N SER A 140 16.56 -12.48 8.86
CA SER A 140 15.38 -13.26 9.23
C SER A 140 14.29 -12.38 9.85
N THR A 141 14.64 -11.51 10.79
CA THR A 141 13.69 -10.58 11.43
C THR A 141 13.05 -9.66 10.41
N ALA A 142 13.84 -9.10 9.49
CA ALA A 142 13.37 -8.24 8.42
C ALA A 142 12.39 -8.96 7.49
N LEU A 143 12.73 -10.19 7.07
CA LEU A 143 11.86 -11.01 6.23
C LEU A 143 10.52 -11.27 6.94
N PHE A 144 10.55 -11.84 8.15
CA PHE A 144 9.33 -12.20 8.89
C PHE A 144 8.39 -11.00 9.11
N LEU A 145 8.93 -9.87 9.58
CA LEU A 145 8.11 -8.68 9.85
C LEU A 145 7.58 -8.02 8.58
N SER A 146 8.19 -8.27 7.42
CA SER A 146 7.72 -7.72 6.14
C SER A 146 6.56 -8.51 5.53
N LEU A 147 6.46 -9.83 5.76
CA LEU A 147 5.51 -10.73 5.10
C LEU A 147 4.01 -10.39 5.27
N PRO A 148 3.53 -9.84 6.40
CA PRO A 148 2.13 -9.43 6.50
C PRO A 148 1.71 -8.38 5.46
N LEU A 149 2.63 -7.53 5.00
CA LEU A 149 2.32 -6.45 4.07
C LEU A 149 1.95 -6.92 2.65
N PRO A 150 2.77 -7.71 1.93
CA PRO A 150 2.39 -8.23 0.61
C PRO A 150 1.16 -9.14 0.67
N LEU A 151 0.87 -9.77 1.82
CA LEU A 151 -0.34 -10.58 2.01
C LEU A 151 -1.60 -9.71 2.16
N LEU A 152 -1.49 -8.59 2.87
CA LEU A 152 -2.56 -7.61 3.03
C LEU A 152 -2.80 -6.82 1.73
N TYR A 153 -1.74 -6.32 1.10
CA TYR A 153 -1.84 -5.63 -0.19
C TYR A 153 -2.23 -6.62 -1.31
N ASN A 154 -1.67 -7.83 -1.37
CA ASN A 154 -1.95 -8.88 -2.36
C ASN A 154 -2.02 -8.43 -3.83
N PHE A 155 -2.18 -9.38 -4.76
CA PHE A 155 -2.25 -9.08 -6.18
C PHE A 155 -3.56 -8.39 -6.57
N LEU A 156 -4.69 -8.79 -5.98
CA LEU A 156 -5.97 -8.21 -6.35
C LEU A 156 -6.08 -6.75 -5.90
N ASN A 157 -5.66 -6.36 -4.68
CA ASN A 157 -5.72 -4.92 -4.35
C ASN A 157 -4.70 -4.11 -5.14
N THR A 158 -3.50 -4.65 -5.42
CA THR A 158 -2.52 -3.93 -6.25
C THR A 158 -2.92 -3.84 -7.73
N ALA A 159 -3.73 -4.77 -8.25
CA ALA A 159 -4.22 -4.73 -9.63
C ALA A 159 -5.61 -4.08 -9.79
N SER A 160 -6.47 -4.15 -8.77
CA SER A 160 -7.86 -3.66 -8.83
C SER A 160 -8.01 -2.32 -8.11
N THR A 161 -7.46 -2.15 -6.91
CA THR A 161 -7.46 -0.84 -6.21
C THR A 161 -6.13 -0.09 -6.41
N MET A 162 -5.69 -0.02 -7.67
CA MET A 162 -4.33 0.41 -8.05
C MET A 162 -3.94 1.77 -7.46
N ARG A 163 -4.79 2.79 -7.64
CA ARG A 163 -4.54 4.17 -7.14
C ARG A 163 -4.33 4.21 -5.63
N TRP A 164 -5.20 3.54 -4.88
CA TRP A 164 -5.16 3.54 -3.41
C TRP A 164 -3.95 2.78 -2.87
N SER A 165 -3.72 1.57 -3.38
CA SER A 165 -2.57 0.74 -2.97
C SER A 165 -1.24 1.42 -3.29
N LEU A 166 -1.13 2.10 -4.43
CA LEU A 166 0.06 2.87 -4.78
C LEU A 166 0.29 4.06 -3.84
N ALA A 167 -0.76 4.83 -3.56
CA ALA A 167 -0.67 5.95 -2.63
C ALA A 167 -0.26 5.49 -1.22
N CYS A 168 -0.86 4.43 -0.69
CA CYS A 168 -0.52 3.91 0.65
C CYS A 168 0.92 3.37 0.74
N SER A 169 1.36 2.62 -0.27
CA SER A 169 2.71 2.04 -0.29
C SER A 169 3.79 3.10 -0.45
N LEU A 170 3.60 4.07 -1.37
CA LEU A 170 4.50 5.23 -1.51
C LEU A 170 4.51 6.08 -0.24
N PHE A 171 3.36 6.29 0.39
CA PHE A 171 3.29 7.02 1.66
C PHE A 171 4.14 6.37 2.74
N GLY A 172 4.01 5.06 2.96
CA GLY A 172 4.82 4.36 3.95
C GLY A 172 6.32 4.42 3.65
N LEU A 173 6.72 4.29 2.38
CA LEU A 173 8.11 4.45 1.95
C LEU A 173 8.64 5.87 2.22
N ILE A 174 7.88 6.91 1.88
CA ILE A 174 8.27 8.31 2.08
C ILE A 174 8.35 8.65 3.57
N VAL A 175 7.39 8.18 4.37
CA VAL A 175 7.40 8.34 5.84
C VAL A 175 8.62 7.68 6.45
N TYR A 176 8.97 6.48 5.98
CA TYR A 176 10.21 5.82 6.37
C TYR A 176 11.44 6.65 5.99
N GLU A 177 11.65 6.96 4.71
CA GLU A 177 12.82 7.71 4.23
C GLU A 177 12.96 9.06 4.95
N TYR A 178 11.86 9.79 5.10
CA TYR A 178 11.87 11.09 5.73
C TYR A 178 12.22 11.00 7.23
N PHE A 179 11.51 10.20 8.02
CA PHE A 179 11.72 10.18 9.49
C PHE A 179 12.89 9.31 9.94
N GLU A 180 13.43 8.45 9.07
CA GLU A 180 14.56 7.59 9.39
C GLU A 180 15.89 8.09 8.85
N LYS A 181 15.92 8.76 7.69
CA LYS A 181 17.18 9.16 7.04
C LYS A 181 17.32 10.66 6.85
N VAL A 182 16.29 11.33 6.34
CA VAL A 182 16.42 12.71 5.87
C VAL A 182 16.23 13.73 7.00
N GLN A 183 15.11 13.64 7.72
CA GLN A 183 14.69 14.50 8.84
C GLN A 183 14.85 16.01 8.61
N ASN A 184 14.83 16.45 7.35
CA ASN A 184 15.07 17.83 6.96
C ASN A 184 13.79 18.46 6.39
N ARG A 185 13.38 19.58 6.99
CA ARG A 185 12.16 20.31 6.64
C ARG A 185 12.06 20.70 5.17
N ARG A 186 13.19 20.88 4.47
CA ARG A 186 13.22 21.15 3.02
C ARG A 186 12.52 20.07 2.20
N TYR A 187 12.44 18.83 2.71
CA TYR A 187 11.86 17.67 2.02
C TYR A 187 10.45 17.31 2.50
N VAL A 188 9.80 18.14 3.33
CA VAL A 188 8.43 17.87 3.81
C VAL A 188 7.42 17.79 2.67
N TRP A 189 7.66 18.49 1.56
CA TRP A 189 6.80 18.43 0.37
C TRP A 189 6.68 17.03 -0.23
N MET A 190 7.62 16.11 0.06
CA MET A 190 7.54 14.72 -0.42
C MET A 190 6.26 14.02 0.07
N PHE A 191 5.70 14.42 1.20
CA PHE A 191 4.42 13.89 1.70
C PHE A 191 3.23 14.21 0.80
N LEU A 192 3.36 15.12 -0.18
CA LEU A 192 2.32 15.41 -1.17
C LEU A 192 2.32 14.40 -2.33
N ILE A 193 3.43 13.68 -2.57
CA ILE A 193 3.56 12.74 -3.69
C ILE A 193 2.45 11.67 -3.68
N PRO A 194 2.13 11.00 -2.56
CA PRO A 194 1.05 10.02 -2.53
C PRO A 194 -0.32 10.59 -2.94
N MET A 195 -0.58 11.87 -2.64
CA MET A 195 -1.85 12.52 -2.95
C MET A 195 -2.06 12.70 -4.45
N ILE A 196 -0.97 12.79 -5.22
CA ILE A 196 -1.01 12.90 -6.69
C ILE A 196 -1.54 11.59 -7.31
N PHE A 197 -1.39 10.45 -6.64
CA PHE A 197 -1.89 9.15 -7.11
C PHE A 197 -3.29 8.82 -6.59
N HIS A 198 -3.64 9.24 -5.36
CA HIS A 198 -4.99 9.10 -4.84
C HIS A 198 -5.28 10.13 -3.73
N PRO A 199 -6.25 11.05 -3.90
CA PRO A 199 -6.50 12.12 -2.93
C PRO A 199 -6.97 11.63 -1.55
N GLY A 200 -7.57 10.43 -1.48
CA GLY A 200 -8.01 9.83 -0.21
C GLY A 200 -6.91 9.62 0.84
N ILE A 201 -5.62 9.73 0.50
CA ILE A 201 -4.47 9.59 1.44
C ILE A 201 -4.12 10.91 2.15
N ILE A 202 -4.87 11.98 1.86
CA ILE A 202 -4.59 13.33 2.34
C ILE A 202 -4.58 13.43 3.86
N LEU A 203 -5.44 12.69 4.58
CA LEU A 203 -5.43 12.70 6.05
C LEU A 203 -4.10 12.20 6.61
N ALA A 204 -3.60 11.07 6.10
CA ALA A 204 -2.28 10.54 6.45
C ALA A 204 -1.14 11.51 6.07
N SER A 205 -1.25 12.13 4.90
CA SER A 205 -0.24 13.06 4.37
C SER A 205 -0.14 14.35 5.18
N ILE A 206 -1.27 14.97 5.50
CA ILE A 206 -1.35 16.14 6.38
C ILE A 206 -0.83 15.81 7.78
N LEU A 207 -1.16 14.62 8.30
CA LEU A 207 -0.67 14.19 9.61
C LEU A 207 0.85 14.02 9.63
N ALA A 208 1.44 13.46 8.56
CA ALA A 208 2.88 13.34 8.41
C ALA A 208 3.57 14.72 8.35
N ILE A 209 3.01 15.66 7.59
CA ILE A 209 3.47 17.06 7.53
C ILE A 209 3.40 17.70 8.92
N TYR A 210 2.28 17.53 9.62
CA TYR A 210 2.09 18.04 10.99
C TYR A 210 3.16 17.49 11.94
N VAL A 211 3.38 16.17 11.94
CA VAL A 211 4.39 15.51 12.77
C VAL A 211 5.81 15.98 12.43
N ALA A 212 6.13 16.17 11.15
CA ALA A 212 7.42 16.67 10.68
C ALA A 212 7.70 18.11 11.15
N CYS A 213 6.68 18.95 11.22
CA CYS A 213 6.80 20.35 11.60
C CYS A 213 6.93 20.56 13.12
N ILE A 214 6.34 19.69 13.94
CA ILE A 214 6.33 19.86 15.40
C ILE A 214 7.68 19.50 16.01
N LYS A 215 8.21 20.38 16.86
CA LYS A 215 9.46 20.12 17.61
C LYS A 215 9.25 19.28 18.88
N LYS A 216 8.19 19.53 19.65
CA LYS A 216 7.88 18.86 20.94
C LYS A 216 6.40 18.48 21.02
N ILE A 217 6.10 17.28 21.51
CA ILE A 217 4.73 16.82 21.79
C ILE A 217 4.23 17.43 23.10
N SER A 218 3.04 18.00 23.07
CA SER A 218 2.23 18.36 24.24
C SER A 218 0.82 17.82 24.04
N ILE A 219 0.05 17.67 25.11
CA ILE A 219 -1.35 17.23 25.04
C ILE A 219 -2.14 18.11 24.06
N SER A 220 -1.96 19.43 24.12
CA SER A 220 -2.60 20.37 23.19
C SER A 220 -2.29 20.09 21.71
N LYS A 221 -1.07 19.64 21.38
CA LYS A 221 -0.68 19.28 20.01
C LYS A 221 -1.17 17.91 19.58
N ILE A 222 -1.52 17.04 20.53
CA ILE A 222 -2.22 15.78 20.20
C ILE A 222 -3.71 16.06 19.98
N LEU A 223 -4.32 16.88 20.85
CA LEU A 223 -5.73 17.21 20.78
C LEU A 223 -6.08 18.05 19.54
N PHE A 224 -5.19 18.92 19.08
CA PHE A 224 -5.49 19.81 17.94
C PHE A 224 -5.84 19.06 16.65
N PRO A 225 -5.04 18.09 16.14
CA PRO A 225 -5.43 17.29 14.98
C PRO A 225 -6.66 16.42 15.22
N MET A 226 -6.86 15.91 16.44
CA MET A 226 -8.06 15.12 16.77
C MET A 226 -9.33 15.98 16.76
N LEU A 227 -9.24 17.21 17.26
CA LEU A 227 -10.33 18.19 17.22
C LEU A 227 -10.65 18.57 15.77
N LEU A 228 -9.63 18.83 14.95
CA LEU A 228 -9.83 19.08 13.52
C LEU A 228 -10.47 17.89 12.80
N LEU A 229 -10.05 16.66 13.14
CA LEU A 229 -10.66 15.44 12.60
C LEU A 229 -12.14 15.31 13.02
N ALA A 230 -12.46 15.60 14.29
CA ALA A 230 -13.84 15.56 14.78
C ALA A 230 -14.73 16.63 14.14
N ILE A 231 -14.22 17.87 14.00
CA ILE A 231 -14.90 18.96 13.30
C ILE A 231 -15.13 18.59 11.83
N TYR A 232 -14.10 18.03 11.17
CA TYR A 232 -14.18 17.55 9.80
C TYR A 232 -15.27 16.49 9.64
N LEU A 233 -15.25 15.42 10.46
CA LEU A 233 -16.24 14.33 10.37
C LEU A 233 -17.67 14.84 10.58
N ARG A 234 -17.87 15.77 11.53
CA ARG A 234 -19.17 16.41 11.76
C ARG A 234 -19.63 17.22 10.53
N PHE A 235 -18.76 18.05 9.98
CA PHE A 235 -19.07 18.86 8.80
C PHE A 235 -19.41 18.01 7.57
N VAL A 236 -18.75 16.87 7.41
CA VAL A 236 -19.05 15.90 6.33
C VAL A 236 -20.44 15.29 6.48
N THR A 237 -20.84 15.01 7.72
CA THR A 237 -22.13 14.36 8.02
C THR A 237 -23.30 15.32 7.76
N ASP A 238 -23.10 16.62 8.01
CA ASP A 238 -24.14 17.64 7.90
C ASP A 238 -24.28 18.27 6.49
N SER A 239 -23.31 18.05 5.60
CA SER A 239 -23.31 18.64 4.25
C SER A 239 -24.03 17.74 3.23
N ASN A 240 -25.16 18.21 2.69
CA ASN A 240 -25.79 17.59 1.53
C ASN A 240 -24.85 17.67 0.30
N SER A 241 -24.70 16.54 -0.38
CA SER A 241 -23.64 16.16 -1.33
C SER A 241 -23.63 16.89 -2.69
N SER A 242 -23.99 18.17 -2.77
CA SER A 242 -24.11 18.91 -4.04
C SER A 242 -23.06 20.01 -4.27
N LEU A 243 -21.98 20.06 -3.48
CA LEU A 243 -20.98 21.14 -3.57
C LEU A 243 -19.68 20.68 -4.27
N GLY A 244 -19.41 21.34 -5.42
CA GLY A 244 -18.18 21.41 -6.24
C GLY A 244 -17.06 20.36 -6.12
N SER A 245 -16.76 19.67 -7.23
CA SER A 245 -15.70 18.66 -7.38
C SER A 245 -14.25 19.17 -7.30
N GLY A 246 -14.02 20.49 -7.27
CA GLY A 246 -12.67 21.09 -7.38
C GLY A 246 -11.93 21.33 -6.06
N ASN A 247 -12.60 21.31 -4.90
CA ASN A 247 -11.94 21.58 -3.61
C ASN A 247 -11.45 20.28 -2.95
N PRO A 248 -10.18 20.18 -2.53
CA PRO A 248 -9.66 19.00 -1.82
C PRO A 248 -10.50 18.62 -0.60
N ILE A 249 -10.98 19.58 0.20
CA ILE A 249 -11.81 19.30 1.39
C ILE A 249 -13.13 18.65 0.97
N PHE A 250 -13.78 19.17 -0.08
CA PHE A 250 -15.01 18.58 -0.61
C PHE A 250 -14.77 17.23 -1.29
N GLN A 251 -13.60 16.98 -1.88
CA GLN A 251 -13.23 15.65 -2.37
C GLN A 251 -13.07 14.65 -1.23
N ILE A 252 -12.49 15.03 -0.09
CA ILE A 252 -12.46 14.14 1.09
C ILE A 252 -13.89 13.93 1.60
N MET A 253 -14.74 14.96 1.65
CA MET A 253 -16.14 14.84 2.09
C MET A 253 -16.95 13.92 1.17
N ASN A 254 -16.86 14.12 -0.15
CA ASN A 254 -17.49 13.24 -1.15
C ASN A 254 -16.92 11.83 -1.07
N MET A 255 -15.61 11.63 -0.90
CA MET A 255 -15.05 10.30 -0.67
C MET A 255 -15.60 9.67 0.61
N THR A 256 -15.60 10.39 1.73
CA THR A 256 -16.17 9.92 2.99
C THR A 256 -17.63 9.51 2.85
N ASN A 257 -18.44 10.28 2.09
CA ASN A 257 -19.85 10.00 1.85
C ASN A 257 -20.10 8.89 0.81
N THR A 258 -19.33 8.83 -0.29
CA THR A 258 -19.41 7.75 -1.29
C THR A 258 -18.98 6.42 -0.70
N TYR A 259 -18.06 6.45 0.27
CA TYR A 259 -17.54 5.25 0.88
C TYR A 259 -18.18 4.95 2.23
N SER A 260 -19.12 5.72 2.78
CA SER A 260 -19.73 5.42 4.09
C SER A 260 -20.72 4.25 4.05
N SER A 261 -21.23 3.88 2.87
CA SER A 261 -22.10 2.70 2.66
C SER A 261 -21.30 1.50 2.16
N ASP A 262 -21.50 0.36 2.81
CA ASP A 262 -20.61 -0.79 2.73
C ASP A 262 -21.16 -1.82 1.72
N PHE A 263 -20.73 -1.75 0.45
CA PHE A 263 -21.16 -2.74 -0.56
C PHE A 263 -20.76 -4.18 -0.17
N MET A 264 -19.69 -4.35 0.61
CA MET A 264 -19.20 -5.66 1.07
C MET A 264 -19.98 -6.25 2.27
N GLN A 265 -20.86 -5.48 2.91
CA GLN A 265 -21.74 -5.99 4.00
C GLN A 265 -22.86 -6.92 3.50
N HIS A 266 -23.07 -7.04 2.19
CA HIS A 266 -24.19 -7.79 1.62
C HIS A 266 -23.92 -9.31 1.49
N SER A 267 -22.79 -9.83 1.99
CA SER A 267 -22.53 -11.29 2.04
C SER A 267 -21.72 -11.72 3.27
N ALA A 268 -22.00 -12.91 3.81
CA ALA A 268 -21.29 -13.48 4.96
C ALA A 268 -19.77 -13.62 4.71
N ASN A 269 -19.37 -13.93 3.46
CA ASN A 269 -17.97 -14.01 3.06
C ASN A 269 -17.28 -12.65 3.04
N GLY A 270 -17.99 -11.57 2.67
CA GLY A 270 -17.48 -10.20 2.71
C GLY A 270 -17.25 -9.72 4.15
N LEU A 271 -18.19 -10.02 5.05
CA LEU A 271 -18.07 -9.71 6.48
C LEU A 271 -16.88 -10.42 7.14
N LEU A 272 -16.69 -11.71 6.85
CA LEU A 272 -15.54 -12.46 7.34
C LEU A 272 -14.21 -11.87 6.85
N PHE A 273 -14.15 -11.48 5.58
CA PHE A 273 -12.96 -10.86 5.00
C PHE A 273 -12.59 -9.55 5.70
N ILE A 274 -13.57 -8.65 5.88
CA ILE A 274 -13.37 -7.38 6.62
C ILE A 274 -12.92 -7.68 8.06
N PHE A 275 -13.56 -8.64 8.74
CA PHE A 275 -13.18 -9.02 10.10
C PHE A 275 -11.71 -9.45 10.17
N LEU A 276 -11.24 -10.28 9.23
CA LEU A 276 -9.85 -10.74 9.19
C LEU A 276 -8.86 -9.60 8.93
N GLU A 277 -9.16 -8.66 8.04
CA GLU A 277 -8.30 -7.47 7.81
C GLU A 277 -8.18 -6.61 9.07
N ARG A 278 -9.30 -6.39 9.77
CA ARG A 278 -9.33 -5.64 11.03
C ARG A 278 -8.54 -6.36 12.11
N LEU A 279 -8.74 -7.66 12.26
CA LEU A 279 -8.03 -8.49 13.23
C LEU A 279 -6.51 -8.45 12.98
N LEU A 280 -6.09 -8.60 11.72
CA LEU A 280 -4.68 -8.46 11.30
C LEU A 280 -4.11 -7.11 11.75
N THR A 281 -4.82 -6.02 11.46
CA THR A 281 -4.39 -4.66 11.83
C THR A 281 -4.29 -4.48 13.33
N ILE A 282 -5.28 -4.96 14.09
CA ILE A 282 -5.31 -4.87 15.55
C ILE A 282 -4.13 -5.64 16.16
N LEU A 283 -3.86 -6.85 15.68
CA LEU A 283 -2.71 -7.64 16.14
C LEU A 283 -1.39 -6.89 15.88
N VAL A 284 -1.25 -6.26 14.71
CA VAL A 284 -0.08 -5.44 14.38
C VAL A 284 0.03 -4.20 15.27
N LEU A 285 -1.08 -3.54 15.57
CA LEU A 285 -1.10 -2.40 16.50
C LEU A 285 -0.74 -2.83 17.93
N ILE A 286 -1.20 -3.99 18.39
CA ILE A 286 -0.82 -4.55 19.69
C ILE A 286 0.69 -4.85 19.69
N MET A 287 1.25 -5.44 18.63
CA MET A 287 2.71 -5.63 18.51
C MET A 287 3.45 -4.29 18.65
N ALA A 288 2.99 -3.26 17.94
CA ALA A 288 3.60 -1.93 18.01
C ALA A 288 3.45 -1.28 19.40
N LEU A 289 2.32 -1.48 20.08
CA LEU A 289 2.08 -1.00 21.45
C LEU A 289 2.99 -1.71 22.47
N ILE A 290 3.15 -3.02 22.35
CA ILE A 290 4.08 -3.81 23.16
C ILE A 290 5.50 -3.23 23.01
N VAL A 291 5.98 -3.05 21.76
CA VAL A 291 7.28 -2.41 21.51
C VAL A 291 7.33 -1.02 22.12
N PHE A 292 6.31 -0.19 21.90
CA PHE A 292 6.23 1.17 22.44
C PHE A 292 6.37 1.18 23.97
N SER A 293 5.66 0.30 24.69
CA SER A 293 5.69 0.20 26.16
C SER A 293 7.07 -0.12 26.74
N GLN A 294 7.90 -0.86 25.99
CA GLN A 294 9.22 -1.31 26.42
C GLN A 294 10.33 -0.29 26.16
N LEU A 295 10.04 0.76 25.39
CA LEU A 295 11.03 1.75 24.98
C LEU A 295 11.13 2.93 25.94
N SER A 296 12.33 3.50 26.04
CA SER A 296 12.53 4.75 26.74
C SER A 296 11.71 5.89 26.11
N ARG A 297 11.47 6.95 26.88
CA ARG A 297 10.68 8.11 26.45
C ARG A 297 11.22 8.76 25.18
N GLU A 298 12.54 8.76 24.99
CA GLU A 298 13.20 9.33 23.81
C GLU A 298 12.74 8.65 22.51
N TYR A 299 12.78 7.32 22.45
CA TYR A 299 12.38 6.57 21.27
C TYR A 299 10.89 6.68 20.99
N ARG A 300 10.06 6.63 22.04
CA ARG A 300 8.60 6.80 21.93
C ARG A 300 8.21 8.15 21.33
N LEU A 301 8.94 9.21 21.66
CA LEU A 301 8.68 10.58 21.19
C LEU A 301 9.49 10.97 19.96
N SER A 302 10.27 10.05 19.37
CA SER A 302 10.88 10.21 18.04
C SER A 302 9.80 10.54 17.01
N GLN A 303 10.13 11.28 15.94
CA GLN A 303 9.16 11.68 14.90
C GLN A 303 8.35 10.48 14.38
N PHE A 304 9.02 9.35 14.16
CA PHE A 304 8.39 8.11 13.72
C PHE A 304 7.43 7.52 14.78
N GLY A 305 7.81 7.55 16.07
CA GLY A 305 6.94 7.14 17.17
C GLY A 305 5.69 8.01 17.33
N ARG A 306 5.82 9.33 17.11
CA ARG A 306 4.64 10.21 17.06
C ARG A 306 3.77 9.89 15.86
N MET A 307 4.37 9.67 14.69
CA MET A 307 3.62 9.36 13.49
C MET A 307 2.75 8.12 13.69
N LEU A 308 3.32 7.06 14.25
CA LEU A 308 2.57 5.87 14.64
C LEU A 308 1.45 6.22 15.63
N LEU A 309 1.75 6.95 16.70
CA LEU A 309 0.77 7.31 17.72
C LEU A 309 -0.41 8.11 17.14
N PHE A 310 -0.12 9.13 16.34
CA PHE A 310 -1.13 9.96 15.69
C PHE A 310 -1.99 9.15 14.72
N MET A 311 -1.38 8.27 13.91
CA MET A 311 -2.13 7.40 12.99
C MET A 311 -3.00 6.38 13.74
N SER A 312 -2.51 5.79 14.83
CA SER A 312 -3.28 4.87 15.66
C SER A 312 -4.48 5.56 16.31
N LEU A 313 -4.32 6.80 16.78
CA LEU A 313 -5.42 7.60 17.32
C LEU A 313 -6.46 7.94 16.25
N VAL A 314 -6.01 8.35 15.05
CA VAL A 314 -6.90 8.56 13.90
C VAL A 314 -7.65 7.29 13.56
N GLN A 315 -6.96 6.15 13.46
CA GLN A 315 -7.58 4.86 13.17
C GLN A 315 -8.64 4.49 14.22
N PHE A 316 -8.36 4.72 15.51
CA PHE A 316 -9.32 4.47 16.58
C PHE A 316 -10.53 5.41 16.51
N ALA A 317 -10.32 6.71 16.24
CA ALA A 317 -11.41 7.68 16.08
C ALA A 317 -12.33 7.31 14.89
N LEU A 318 -11.78 6.68 13.86
CA LEU A 318 -12.51 6.24 12.67
C LEU A 318 -13.21 4.89 12.84
N ILE A 319 -13.14 4.22 14.00
CA ILE A 319 -13.70 2.87 14.19
C ILE A 319 -15.21 2.79 13.90
N PHE A 320 -15.94 3.87 14.15
CA PHE A 320 -17.37 3.99 13.89
C PHE A 320 -17.70 4.36 12.43
N THR A 321 -16.69 4.67 11.61
CA THR A 321 -16.80 4.92 10.16
C THR A 321 -16.20 3.74 9.39
N SER A 322 -16.99 2.68 9.19
CA SER A 322 -16.51 1.33 8.83
C SER A 322 -15.56 1.28 7.63
N MET A 323 -15.81 2.07 6.59
CA MET A 323 -15.09 2.02 5.33
C MET A 323 -13.85 2.92 5.27
N ILE A 324 -13.87 4.08 5.92
CA ILE A 324 -12.65 4.90 6.07
C ILE A 324 -11.67 4.15 6.97
N PHE A 325 -12.16 3.55 8.05
CA PHE A 325 -11.38 2.66 8.88
C PHE A 325 -10.71 1.56 8.05
N ASN A 326 -11.49 0.83 7.23
CA ASN A 326 -10.97 -0.26 6.41
C ASN A 326 -9.91 0.21 5.40
N ARG A 327 -10.05 1.41 4.84
CA ARG A 327 -9.03 1.96 3.92
C ARG A 327 -7.70 2.22 4.61
N TYR A 328 -7.73 2.82 5.80
CA TYR A 328 -6.51 3.21 6.53
C TYR A 328 -5.80 2.04 7.24
N ILE A 329 -6.35 0.83 7.18
CA ILE A 329 -5.68 -0.43 7.58
C ILE A 329 -4.32 -0.57 6.90
N LEU A 330 -4.26 -0.34 5.58
CA LEU A 330 -3.03 -0.49 4.79
C LEU A 330 -1.91 0.43 5.29
N VAL A 331 -2.26 1.68 5.61
CA VAL A 331 -1.32 2.70 6.09
C VAL A 331 -0.87 2.37 7.51
N THR A 332 -1.82 2.11 8.40
CA THR A 332 -1.58 1.89 9.82
C THR A 332 -0.74 0.63 10.05
N THR A 333 -1.09 -0.47 9.37
CA THR A 333 -0.34 -1.73 9.42
C THR A 333 1.09 -1.54 8.94
N PHE A 334 1.29 -0.79 7.86
CA PHE A 334 2.62 -0.54 7.33
C PHE A 334 3.50 0.24 8.30
N LEU A 335 3.00 1.36 8.83
CA LEU A 335 3.75 2.16 9.81
C LEU A 335 4.06 1.38 11.09
N ALA A 336 3.10 0.60 11.58
CA ALA A 336 3.26 -0.21 12.78
C ALA A 336 4.32 -1.30 12.59
N LEU A 337 4.35 -2.00 11.46
CA LEU A 337 5.37 -3.03 11.19
C LEU A 337 6.77 -2.43 11.03
N ILE A 338 6.90 -1.27 10.35
CA ILE A 338 8.18 -0.56 10.31
C ILE A 338 8.61 -0.12 11.71
N TYR A 339 7.67 0.35 12.55
CA TYR A 339 7.97 0.77 13.92
C TYR A 339 8.49 -0.39 14.75
N VAL A 340 7.80 -1.53 14.70
CA VAL A 340 8.21 -2.78 15.33
C VAL A 340 9.60 -3.16 14.83
N ALA A 341 9.82 -3.23 13.51
CA ALA A 341 11.10 -3.60 12.91
C ALA A 341 12.24 -2.66 13.36
N ARG A 342 12.02 -1.35 13.38
CA ARG A 342 13.02 -0.36 13.79
C ARG A 342 13.53 -0.57 15.22
N TYR A 343 12.63 -0.98 16.12
CA TYR A 343 12.92 -0.98 17.56
C TYR A 343 12.92 -2.36 18.23
N ILE A 344 12.67 -3.45 17.48
CA ILE A 344 12.64 -4.81 18.05
C ILE A 344 13.97 -5.23 18.66
N SER A 345 15.10 -4.72 18.17
CA SER A 345 16.43 -5.00 18.74
C SER A 345 16.70 -4.30 20.07
N LYS A 346 15.81 -3.38 20.51
CA LYS A 346 15.93 -2.62 21.76
C LYS A 346 15.09 -3.16 22.91
N ILE A 347 14.22 -4.14 22.66
CA ILE A 347 13.35 -4.73 23.66
C ILE A 347 13.90 -6.07 24.19
N ARG A 348 13.37 -6.54 25.33
CA ARG A 348 13.78 -7.82 25.97
C ARG A 348 13.49 -9.03 25.07
N LEU A 349 14.35 -10.06 25.14
CA LEU A 349 14.29 -11.22 24.25
C LEU A 349 12.96 -12.00 24.33
N ASN A 350 12.44 -12.22 25.54
CA ASN A 350 11.14 -12.88 25.75
C ASN A 350 9.99 -12.13 25.06
N ILE A 351 10.00 -10.80 25.10
CA ILE A 351 8.99 -9.97 24.41
C ILE A 351 9.16 -10.05 22.89
N ARG A 352 10.38 -10.20 22.37
CA ARG A 352 10.59 -10.44 20.93
C ARG A 352 9.93 -11.73 20.49
N TYR A 353 10.04 -12.82 21.25
CA TYR A 353 9.36 -14.08 20.93
C TYR A 353 7.85 -13.91 20.88
N LEU A 354 7.25 -13.16 21.81
CA LEU A 354 5.82 -12.84 21.77
C LEU A 354 5.44 -12.11 20.47
N ILE A 355 6.22 -11.09 20.07
CA ILE A 355 6.00 -10.36 18.82
C ILE A 355 6.13 -11.29 17.61
N PHE A 356 7.12 -12.18 17.58
CA PHE A 356 7.27 -13.15 16.48
C PHE A 356 6.10 -14.13 16.43
N SER A 357 5.61 -14.64 17.56
CA SER A 357 4.41 -15.47 17.61
C SER A 357 3.18 -14.74 17.07
N MET A 358 2.98 -13.49 17.47
CA MET A 358 1.89 -12.65 16.94
C MET A 358 2.06 -12.39 15.43
N CYS A 359 3.30 -12.19 14.96
CA CYS A 359 3.61 -12.00 13.55
C CYS A 359 3.27 -13.27 12.74
N ILE A 360 3.57 -14.47 13.26
CA ILE A 360 3.18 -15.73 12.63
C ILE A 360 1.66 -15.82 12.48
N VAL A 361 0.88 -15.50 13.53
CA VAL A 361 -0.58 -15.46 13.45
C VAL A 361 -1.06 -14.45 12.39
N THR A 362 -0.42 -13.28 12.34
CA THR A 362 -0.71 -12.22 11.36
C THR A 362 -0.44 -12.70 9.92
N ILE A 363 0.64 -13.46 9.71
CA ILE A 363 0.98 -14.09 8.42
C ILE A 363 -0.09 -15.13 8.04
N CYS A 364 -0.50 -15.99 8.97
CA CYS A 364 -1.54 -16.99 8.71
C CYS A 364 -2.87 -16.33 8.30
N ILE A 365 -3.29 -15.27 9.00
CA ILE A 365 -4.47 -14.49 8.63
C ILE A 365 -4.29 -13.87 7.23
N GLY A 366 -3.11 -13.29 6.97
CA GLY A 366 -2.76 -12.72 5.67
C GLY A 366 -2.81 -13.73 4.52
N ILE A 367 -2.40 -14.97 4.75
CA ILE A 367 -2.50 -16.05 3.76
C ILE A 367 -3.97 -16.33 3.41
N VAL A 368 -4.86 -16.39 4.40
CA VAL A 368 -6.30 -16.59 4.18
C VAL A 368 -6.89 -15.44 3.36
N ILE A 369 -6.57 -14.19 3.73
CA ILE A 369 -6.98 -12.98 2.99
C ILE A 369 -6.49 -13.04 1.54
N CYS A 370 -5.20 -13.30 1.34
CA CYS A 370 -4.58 -13.35 0.02
C CYS A 370 -5.19 -14.48 -0.83
N TYR A 371 -5.39 -15.67 -0.27
CA TYR A 371 -6.03 -16.79 -0.95
C TYR A 371 -7.46 -16.46 -1.39
N ALA A 372 -8.25 -15.85 -0.51
CA ALA A 372 -9.62 -15.43 -0.83
C ALA A 372 -9.67 -14.44 -2.01
N ASN A 373 -8.69 -13.54 -2.10
CA ASN A 373 -8.56 -12.59 -3.19
C ASN A 373 -8.04 -13.22 -4.49
N VAL A 374 -7.00 -14.06 -4.42
CA VAL A 374 -6.46 -14.76 -5.59
C VAL A 374 -7.52 -15.67 -6.23
N LYS A 375 -8.38 -16.31 -5.43
CA LYS A 375 -9.49 -17.13 -5.93
C LYS A 375 -10.49 -16.34 -6.79
N ARG A 376 -10.59 -15.01 -6.60
CA ARG A 376 -11.45 -14.12 -7.41
C ARG A 376 -10.79 -13.66 -8.69
N MET A 377 -9.46 -13.79 -8.82
CA MET A 377 -8.74 -13.38 -10.00
C MET A 377 -8.93 -14.40 -11.13
N VAL A 378 -9.23 -13.88 -12.32
CA VAL A 378 -9.27 -14.67 -13.55
C VAL A 378 -7.94 -14.49 -14.27
N PHE A 379 -7.32 -15.58 -14.68
CA PHE A 379 -6.07 -15.58 -15.43
C PHE A 379 -6.27 -16.28 -16.77
N ILE A 380 -5.41 -16.02 -17.75
CA ILE A 380 -5.42 -16.71 -19.06
C ILE A 380 -5.22 -18.23 -18.93
N SER A 381 -4.69 -18.70 -17.81
CA SER A 381 -4.37 -20.10 -17.54
C SER A 381 -4.49 -20.37 -16.03
N PRO A 382 -4.69 -21.63 -15.61
CA PRO A 382 -4.76 -21.98 -14.19
C PRO A 382 -3.57 -21.44 -13.39
N PHE A 383 -3.83 -20.91 -12.19
CA PHE A 383 -2.82 -20.26 -11.35
C PHE A 383 -1.56 -21.13 -11.12
N PHE A 384 -1.75 -22.42 -10.83
CA PHE A 384 -0.63 -23.33 -10.60
C PHE A 384 0.25 -23.50 -11.84
N GLN A 385 -0.36 -23.55 -13.04
CA GLN A 385 0.36 -23.62 -14.29
C GLN A 385 1.20 -22.35 -14.50
N LEU A 386 0.62 -21.17 -14.24
CA LEU A 386 1.36 -19.90 -14.31
C LEU A 386 2.54 -19.85 -13.34
N CYS A 387 2.40 -20.40 -12.13
CA CYS A 387 3.51 -20.46 -11.18
C CYS A 387 4.70 -21.29 -11.69
N ILE A 388 4.49 -22.28 -12.57
CA ILE A 388 5.57 -23.10 -13.15
C ILE A 388 5.87 -22.75 -14.61
N SER A 389 5.20 -21.74 -15.16
CA SER A 389 5.42 -21.28 -16.53
C SER A 389 6.73 -20.51 -16.64
N ASN A 390 7.41 -20.69 -17.77
CA ASN A 390 8.62 -19.96 -18.09
C ASN A 390 8.33 -18.50 -18.49
N LEU A 391 9.40 -17.71 -18.56
CA LEU A 391 9.35 -16.30 -18.89
C LEU A 391 8.78 -16.03 -20.30
N PHE A 392 9.05 -16.90 -21.28
CA PHE A 392 8.48 -16.78 -22.63
C PHE A 392 6.96 -16.86 -22.61
N HIS A 393 6.38 -17.79 -21.85
CA HIS A 393 4.94 -17.94 -21.73
C HIS A 393 4.26 -16.66 -21.22
N PHE A 394 4.86 -15.96 -20.26
CA PHE A 394 4.32 -14.68 -19.79
C PHE A 394 4.32 -13.61 -20.87
N PHE A 395 5.41 -13.49 -21.64
CA PHE A 395 5.54 -12.43 -22.65
C PHE A 395 4.77 -12.69 -23.94
N THR A 396 4.62 -13.96 -24.36
CA THR A 396 3.86 -14.30 -25.57
C THR A 396 2.36 -14.27 -25.38
N ASN A 397 1.88 -14.38 -24.13
CA ASN A 397 0.45 -14.45 -23.82
C ASN A 397 -0.08 -13.22 -23.07
N ILE A 398 0.62 -12.08 -23.12
CA ILE A 398 0.07 -10.83 -22.60
C ILE A 398 -1.16 -10.47 -23.44
N PRO A 399 -2.35 -10.28 -22.83
CA PRO A 399 -3.55 -9.90 -23.58
C PRO A 399 -3.37 -8.58 -24.33
N VAL A 400 -3.93 -8.51 -25.53
CA VAL A 400 -3.91 -7.34 -26.42
C VAL A 400 -5.32 -6.76 -26.50
N TYR A 401 -5.45 -5.45 -26.32
CA TYR A 401 -6.73 -4.73 -26.24
C TYR A 401 -6.90 -3.71 -27.36
#